data_AF-A0A0F9X2H7-F1
#
_entry.id   AF-A0A0F9X2H7-F1
#
_cell.length_a   1.000
_cell.length_b   1.000
_cell.length_c   1.000
_cell.angle_alpha   90.00
_cell.angle_beta   90.00
_cell.angle_gamma   90.00
#
_symmetry.space_group_name_H-M   'P 1'
#
loop_
_entity.id
_entity.type
_entity.pdbx_description
1 polymer ?
#
loop_
_entity_poly.entity_id
_entity_poly.type
_entity_poly.pdbx_seq_one_letter_code
_entity_poly.pdbx_strand_id
1 'polypeptide(L)'
;MVFTRYPAAGRVKTRLIAAVGALGAAEVQRRMTEQTLATAASVPASTADVEVCYTGGSRRQMRRWLGGAMAMAGQGTGDLGERMRRAFDRGFDEGCRHVVIIGADCPSITADDLTEAIAALEECDMVLGPCGDGGYWLIALRRRAEVLAGIEWGGPSVLSATLGRAKEAGLAAGTLTEKQDIDEPGDLDCLPWVEAARRPYLSVIVPALNEQATIQQAVASARGEGVEVVVVDGGSDDATAELAAQAGARVLRTSPGRAVQMNSGAAAARGRVLLFLHADTLLPAGYGEAVFEAMLDPKVVGGALGFSTDEGGWAMRVVTALVAFRADKLHLPYGDQGVFVRRSVFESLGGYRDWPVGEDLDFAARLRLCGRVAVMPAAARTSGRRWRELGVWRTMLINQIVVAAYWLGASPGALRWLYTWPRRRRLARRCGGSL
;
A
#
# COMPACT_ATOMS: atom_id res chain seq x y z
N MET A 1 -7.71 -4.28 24.87
CA MET A 1 -8.16 -3.32 23.83
C MET A 1 -6.95 -2.62 23.22
N VAL A 2 -6.84 -2.60 21.90
CA VAL A 2 -5.71 -1.98 21.18
C VAL A 2 -6.18 -0.70 20.51
N PHE A 3 -5.64 0.44 20.94
CA PHE A 3 -5.94 1.75 20.39
C PHE A 3 -5.02 2.04 19.20
N THR A 4 -5.62 2.30 18.03
CA THR A 4 -4.86 2.56 16.80
C THR A 4 -5.55 3.60 15.90
N ARG A 5 -4.85 4.03 14.84
CA ARG A 5 -5.34 4.88 13.77
C ARG A 5 -5.27 4.13 12.45
N TYR A 6 -6.25 4.38 11.58
CA TYR A 6 -6.20 3.89 10.21
C TYR A 6 -4.97 4.49 9.49
N PRO A 7 -4.14 3.69 8.79
CA PRO A 7 -2.88 4.11 8.20
C PRO A 7 -3.09 4.91 6.91
N ALA A 8 -3.76 6.06 7.00
CA ALA A 8 -3.94 6.95 5.85
C ALA A 8 -2.67 7.78 5.61
N ALA A 9 -2.11 7.67 4.40
CA ALA A 9 -0.96 8.46 3.97
C ALA A 9 -1.17 9.96 4.22
N GLY A 10 -0.15 10.62 4.78
CA GLY A 10 -0.19 12.04 5.12
C GLY A 10 -1.01 12.41 6.38
N ARG A 11 -1.67 11.44 7.03
CA ARG A 11 -2.52 11.69 8.22
C ARG A 11 -2.02 11.02 9.50
N VAL A 12 -1.13 10.05 9.38
CA VAL A 12 -0.54 9.32 10.51
C VAL A 12 0.97 9.52 10.50
N LYS A 13 1.57 9.47 11.69
CA LYS A 13 3.03 9.61 11.88
C LYS A 13 3.60 10.77 11.08
N THR A 14 2.95 11.94 11.17
CA THR A 14 3.26 13.11 10.33
C THR A 14 4.68 13.62 10.55
N ARG A 15 5.23 13.47 11.76
CA ARG A 15 6.63 13.77 12.08
C ARG A 15 7.63 12.87 11.34
N LEU A 16 7.23 11.66 10.95
CA LEU A 16 8.08 10.72 10.20
C LEU A 16 8.07 11.00 8.69
N ILE A 17 7.14 11.81 8.17
CA ILE A 17 6.99 12.07 6.72
C ILE A 17 8.28 12.65 6.13
N ALA A 18 8.96 13.54 6.85
CA ALA A 18 10.22 14.13 6.38
C ALA A 18 11.32 13.08 6.13
N ALA A 19 11.28 11.94 6.84
CA ALA A 19 12.28 10.88 6.73
C ALA A 19 11.89 9.76 5.75
N VAL A 20 10.62 9.39 5.69
CA VAL A 20 10.15 8.20 4.93
C VAL A 20 9.06 8.49 3.90
N GLY A 21 8.63 9.75 3.77
CA GLY A 21 7.51 10.18 2.94
C GLY A 21 6.14 9.78 3.50
N ALA A 22 5.07 10.36 2.94
CA ALA A 22 3.69 10.12 3.38
C ALA A 22 3.27 8.64 3.32
N LEU A 23 3.66 7.92 2.26
CA LEU A 23 3.40 6.49 2.11
C LEU A 23 4.22 5.64 3.08
N GLY A 24 5.49 6.02 3.33
CA GLY A 24 6.34 5.34 4.29
C GLY A 24 5.82 5.47 5.73
N ALA A 25 5.38 6.67 6.11
CA ALA A 25 4.80 6.93 7.44
C ALA A 25 3.52 6.11 7.67
N ALA A 26 2.66 5.99 6.66
CA ALA A 26 1.48 5.12 6.71
C ALA A 26 1.85 3.63 6.82
N GLU A 27 2.86 3.17 6.10
CA GLU A 27 3.35 1.78 6.22
C GLU A 27 3.95 1.51 7.61
N VAL A 28 4.63 2.49 8.22
CA VAL A 28 5.12 2.39 9.60
C VAL A 28 3.94 2.22 10.58
N GLN A 29 2.92 3.09 10.51
CA GLN A 29 1.69 2.96 11.31
C GLN A 29 1.04 1.59 11.14
N ARG A 30 0.92 1.14 9.89
CA ARG A 30 0.31 -0.13 9.54
C ARG A 30 1.05 -1.29 10.20
N ARG A 31 2.37 -1.37 10.04
CA ARG A 31 3.20 -2.45 10.60
C ARG A 31 3.19 -2.48 12.12
N MET A 32 3.31 -1.31 12.77
CA MET A 32 3.25 -1.25 14.24
C MET A 32 1.89 -1.70 14.76
N THR A 33 0.81 -1.35 14.06
CA THR A 33 -0.53 -1.82 14.40
C THR A 33 -0.67 -3.33 14.22
N GLU A 34 -0.25 -3.87 13.07
CA GLU A 34 -0.27 -5.32 12.81
C GLU A 34 0.55 -6.09 13.85
N GLN A 35 1.73 -5.58 14.23
CA GLN A 35 2.60 -6.17 15.24
C GLN A 35 1.97 -6.12 16.64
N THR A 36 1.44 -4.97 17.06
CA THR A 36 0.77 -4.83 18.37
C THR A 36 -0.44 -5.76 18.47
N LEU A 37 -1.21 -5.90 17.40
CA LEU A 37 -2.35 -6.83 17.35
C LEU A 37 -1.90 -8.29 17.38
N ALA A 38 -0.82 -8.65 16.69
CA ALA A 38 -0.24 -9.99 16.76
C ALA A 38 0.24 -10.31 18.19
N THR A 39 0.90 -9.37 18.86
CA THR A 39 1.27 -9.49 20.28
C THR A 39 0.04 -9.71 21.15
N ALA A 40 -0.98 -8.85 21.03
CA ALA A 40 -2.21 -8.96 21.81
C ALA A 40 -2.94 -10.30 21.56
N ALA A 41 -2.98 -10.76 20.31
CA ALA A 41 -3.62 -12.02 19.94
C ALA A 41 -2.83 -13.26 20.35
N SER A 42 -1.55 -13.12 20.74
CA SER A 42 -0.74 -14.22 21.27
C SER A 42 -1.02 -14.53 22.74
N VAL A 43 -1.67 -13.60 23.47
CA VAL A 43 -2.20 -13.86 24.80
C VAL A 43 -3.33 -14.91 24.68
N PRO A 44 -3.33 -15.97 25.50
CA PRO A 44 -4.35 -17.02 25.39
C PRO A 44 -5.77 -16.45 25.47
N ALA A 45 -6.67 -16.93 24.60
CA ALA A 45 -8.07 -16.51 24.59
C ALA A 45 -8.82 -16.85 25.91
N SER A 46 -8.30 -17.79 26.69
CA SER A 46 -8.78 -18.06 28.07
C SER A 46 -8.46 -16.93 29.05
N THR A 47 -7.51 -16.06 28.70
CA THR A 47 -7.00 -14.98 29.54
C THR A 47 -7.58 -13.63 29.12
N ALA A 48 -7.62 -13.32 27.82
CA ALA A 48 -8.10 -12.04 27.34
C ALA A 48 -8.71 -12.10 25.94
N ASP A 49 -9.79 -11.34 25.76
CA ASP A 49 -10.34 -11.01 24.44
C ASP A 49 -9.66 -9.75 23.88
N VAL A 50 -9.48 -9.72 22.55
CA VAL A 50 -8.82 -8.60 21.85
C VAL A 50 -9.83 -7.83 21.01
N GLU A 51 -10.02 -6.54 21.37
CA GLU A 51 -10.79 -5.57 20.58
C GLU A 51 -9.88 -4.48 20.00
N VAL A 52 -10.11 -4.14 18.74
CA VAL A 52 -9.45 -3.00 18.05
C VAL A 52 -10.30 -1.74 18.19
N CYS A 53 -9.74 -0.72 18.82
CA CYS A 53 -10.35 0.60 18.98
C CYS A 53 -9.69 1.59 18.02
N TYR A 54 -10.40 2.06 16.99
CA TYR A 54 -9.78 2.81 15.89
C TYR A 54 -10.33 4.23 15.66
N THR A 55 -9.52 5.06 15.00
CA THR A 55 -9.88 6.39 14.45
C THR A 55 -9.38 6.55 13.00
N GLY A 56 -9.84 7.61 12.31
CA GLY A 56 -9.33 8.00 10.98
C GLY A 56 -9.83 7.18 9.78
N GLY A 57 -10.47 6.03 10.01
CA GLY A 57 -11.04 5.15 8.98
C GLY A 57 -12.45 4.67 9.32
N SER A 58 -13.14 4.11 8.33
CA SER A 58 -14.45 3.47 8.51
C SER A 58 -14.31 2.01 8.97
N ARG A 59 -15.37 1.46 9.58
CA ARG A 59 -15.41 0.03 9.97
C ARG A 59 -15.12 -0.91 8.80
N ARG A 60 -15.58 -0.54 7.59
CA ARG A 60 -15.35 -1.30 6.36
C ARG A 60 -13.87 -1.30 5.97
N GLN A 61 -13.19 -0.16 6.08
CA GLN A 61 -11.75 -0.06 5.81
C GLN A 61 -10.93 -0.88 6.81
N MET A 62 -11.23 -0.77 8.10
CA MET A 62 -10.57 -1.56 9.14
C MET A 62 -10.73 -3.06 8.92
N ARG A 63 -11.95 -3.53 8.62
CA ARG A 63 -12.23 -4.94 8.31
C ARG A 63 -11.53 -5.44 7.05
N ARG A 64 -11.37 -4.56 6.04
CA ARG A 64 -10.64 -4.89 4.82
C ARG A 64 -9.15 -5.09 5.10
N TRP A 65 -8.58 -4.26 5.97
CA TRP A 65 -7.18 -4.32 6.36
C TRP A 65 -6.87 -5.44 7.35
N LEU A 66 -7.52 -5.44 8.52
CA LEU A 66 -7.25 -6.36 9.63
C LEU A 66 -8.06 -7.66 9.58
N GLY A 67 -8.96 -7.80 8.61
CA GLY A 67 -9.87 -8.94 8.52
C GLY A 67 -11.14 -8.79 9.37
N GLY A 68 -12.04 -9.78 9.26
CA GLY A 68 -13.35 -9.75 9.90
C GLY A 68 -13.45 -10.46 11.25
N ALA A 69 -12.39 -11.14 11.69
CA ALA A 69 -12.42 -12.01 12.87
C ALA A 69 -12.30 -11.25 14.20
N MET A 70 -11.63 -10.10 14.22
CA MET A 70 -11.42 -9.33 15.45
C MET A 70 -12.62 -8.41 15.75
N ALA A 71 -12.93 -8.26 17.04
CA ALA A 71 -13.85 -7.23 17.50
C ALA A 71 -13.29 -5.84 17.17
N MET A 72 -14.16 -4.92 16.75
CA MET A 72 -13.75 -3.57 16.35
C MET A 72 -14.78 -2.53 16.78
N ALA A 73 -14.30 -1.48 17.44
CA ALA A 73 -15.08 -0.34 17.86
C ALA A 73 -14.41 0.97 17.40
N GLY A 74 -15.22 1.94 16.96
CA GLY A 74 -14.72 3.29 16.75
C GLY A 74 -14.48 3.97 18.10
N GLN A 75 -13.36 4.69 18.25
CA GLN A 75 -13.09 5.42 19.50
C GLN A 75 -14.07 6.59 19.71
N GLY A 76 -14.68 7.12 18.65
CA GLY A 76 -15.62 8.25 18.68
C GLY A 76 -14.94 9.62 18.78
N THR A 77 -15.73 10.67 19.04
CA THR A 77 -15.28 12.08 19.17
C THR A 77 -14.77 12.40 20.56
N GLY A 78 -14.12 13.54 20.77
CA GLY A 78 -13.58 13.92 22.09
C GLY A 78 -12.07 13.74 22.20
N ASP A 79 -11.50 14.06 23.36
CA ASP A 79 -10.07 13.89 23.64
C ASP A 79 -9.67 12.41 23.85
N LEU A 80 -8.39 12.14 24.11
CA LEU A 80 -7.91 10.77 24.32
C LEU A 80 -8.49 10.12 25.59
N GLY A 81 -8.64 10.90 26.66
CA GLY A 81 -9.22 10.45 27.93
C GLY A 81 -10.69 10.04 27.78
N GLU A 82 -11.49 10.85 27.10
CA GLU A 82 -12.90 10.54 26.81
C GLU A 82 -13.07 9.29 25.92
N ARG A 83 -12.12 9.05 25.01
CA ARG A 83 -12.09 7.83 24.19
C ARG A 83 -11.73 6.60 25.02
N MET A 84 -10.71 6.70 25.88
CA MET A 84 -10.32 5.61 26.78
C MET A 84 -11.40 5.31 27.82
N ARG A 85 -12.02 6.33 28.42
CA ARG A 85 -13.13 6.17 29.38
C ARG A 85 -14.29 5.39 28.78
N ARG A 86 -14.71 5.72 27.55
CA ARG A 86 -15.76 4.96 26.84
C ARG A 86 -15.35 3.52 26.52
N ALA A 87 -14.07 3.27 26.27
CA ALA A 87 -13.56 1.92 26.05
C ALA A 87 -13.58 1.12 27.36
N PHE A 88 -13.16 1.71 28.48
CA PHE A 88 -13.31 1.14 29.81
C PHE A 88 -14.77 0.82 30.15
N ASP A 89 -15.66 1.81 29.98
CA ASP A 89 -17.09 1.65 30.24
C ASP A 89 -17.68 0.49 29.44
N ARG A 90 -17.40 0.43 28.14
CA ARG A 90 -17.86 -0.68 27.28
C ARG A 90 -17.35 -2.02 27.76
N GLY A 91 -16.06 -2.14 28.07
CA GLY A 91 -15.49 -3.41 28.55
C GLY A 91 -16.15 -3.87 29.85
N PHE A 92 -16.40 -2.97 30.79
CA PHE A 92 -17.09 -3.31 32.04
C PHE A 92 -18.57 -3.62 31.82
N ASP A 93 -19.26 -2.92 30.91
CA ASP A 93 -20.66 -3.21 30.54
C ASP A 93 -20.81 -4.59 29.86
N GLU A 94 -19.78 -5.04 29.15
CA GLU A 94 -19.70 -6.38 28.55
C GLU A 94 -19.32 -7.47 29.57
N GLY A 95 -19.08 -7.11 30.83
CA GLY A 95 -18.82 -8.04 31.93
C GLY A 95 -17.33 -8.41 32.13
N CYS A 96 -16.40 -7.71 31.48
CA CYS A 96 -14.97 -7.91 31.70
C CYS A 96 -14.59 -7.57 33.13
N ARG A 97 -13.84 -8.47 33.80
CA ARG A 97 -13.31 -8.22 35.15
C ARG A 97 -12.18 -7.19 35.15
N HIS A 98 -11.32 -7.28 34.14
CA HIS A 98 -10.18 -6.41 33.93
C HIS A 98 -10.28 -5.84 32.53
N VAL A 99 -9.97 -4.55 32.37
CA VAL A 99 -9.87 -3.93 31.05
C VAL A 99 -8.47 -3.36 30.92
N VAL A 100 -7.79 -3.74 29.84
CA VAL A 100 -6.44 -3.27 29.49
C VAL A 100 -6.54 -2.50 28.17
N ILE A 101 -6.02 -1.28 28.13
CA ILE A 101 -5.88 -0.47 26.93
C ILE A 101 -4.40 -0.31 26.63
N ILE A 102 -3.99 -0.63 25.40
CA ILE A 102 -2.63 -0.37 24.90
C ILE A 102 -2.65 0.48 23.63
N GLY A 103 -1.63 1.32 23.47
CA GLY A 103 -1.38 2.05 22.23
C GLY A 103 -0.65 1.20 21.18
N ALA A 104 -0.87 1.50 19.90
CA ALA A 104 -0.20 0.82 18.78
C ALA A 104 1.14 1.45 18.35
N ASP A 105 1.64 2.42 19.13
CA ASP A 105 2.83 3.21 18.81
C ASP A 105 4.11 2.68 19.48
N CYS A 106 4.00 1.63 20.29
CA CYS A 106 5.10 0.99 21.00
C CYS A 106 5.24 -0.48 20.54
N PRO A 107 5.96 -0.75 19.44
CA PRO A 107 6.08 -2.11 18.89
C PRO A 107 6.92 -3.06 19.77
N SER A 108 7.59 -2.55 20.81
CA SER A 108 8.37 -3.33 21.78
C SER A 108 7.52 -3.99 22.88
N ILE A 109 6.19 -3.79 22.86
CA ILE A 109 5.26 -4.51 23.73
C ILE A 109 5.30 -6.01 23.40
N THR A 110 5.40 -6.83 24.44
CA THR A 110 5.41 -8.30 24.38
C THR A 110 4.17 -8.90 25.06
N ALA A 111 3.92 -10.20 24.83
CA ALA A 111 2.82 -10.91 25.48
C ALA A 111 3.03 -11.04 27.00
N ASP A 112 4.29 -11.11 27.44
CA ASP A 112 4.65 -11.18 28.85
C ASP A 112 4.30 -9.88 29.55
N ASP A 113 4.57 -8.72 28.92
CA ASP A 113 4.17 -7.42 29.49
C ASP A 113 2.65 -7.34 29.69
N LEU A 114 1.86 -7.86 28.75
CA LEU A 114 0.39 -7.89 28.86
C LEU A 114 -0.08 -8.84 29.95
N THR A 115 0.59 -9.98 30.10
CA THR A 115 0.28 -10.97 31.14
C THR A 115 0.64 -10.44 32.53
N GLU A 116 1.79 -9.77 32.66
CA GLU A 116 2.22 -9.08 33.87
C GLU A 116 1.22 -7.98 34.26
N ALA A 117 0.77 -7.16 33.30
CA ALA A 117 -0.25 -6.13 33.54
C ALA A 117 -1.55 -6.71 34.09
N ILE A 118 -2.01 -7.83 33.53
CA ILE A 118 -3.24 -8.51 33.97
C ILE A 118 -3.05 -9.12 35.37
N ALA A 119 -1.91 -9.76 35.62
CA ALA A 119 -1.60 -10.35 36.93
C ALA A 119 -1.51 -9.28 38.04
N ALA A 120 -0.90 -8.14 37.74
CA ALA A 120 -0.77 -7.02 38.69
C ALA A 120 -2.14 -6.43 39.13
N LEU A 121 -3.20 -6.59 38.33
CA LEU A 121 -4.56 -6.17 38.72
C LEU A 121 -5.21 -7.04 39.80
N GLU A 122 -4.62 -8.19 40.15
CA GLU A 122 -5.07 -8.95 41.33
C GLU A 122 -4.77 -8.20 42.63
N GLU A 123 -3.67 -7.44 42.67
CA GLU A 123 -3.18 -6.71 43.84
C GLU A 123 -3.41 -5.20 43.75
N CYS A 124 -3.53 -4.64 42.54
CA CYS A 124 -3.74 -3.21 42.29
C CYS A 124 -5.11 -2.92 41.64
N ASP A 125 -5.61 -1.71 41.83
CA ASP A 125 -6.81 -1.22 41.14
C ASP A 125 -6.50 -0.72 39.72
N MET A 126 -5.28 -0.22 39.51
CA MET A 126 -4.80 0.37 38.26
C MET A 126 -3.35 -0.02 37.98
N VAL A 127 -3.01 -0.25 36.71
CA VAL A 127 -1.64 -0.48 36.25
C VAL A 127 -1.35 0.44 35.06
N LEU A 128 -0.17 1.06 35.04
CA LEU A 128 0.31 1.90 33.94
C LEU A 128 1.62 1.36 33.37
N GLY A 129 1.80 1.40 32.06
CA GLY A 129 3.06 1.14 31.37
C GLY A 129 3.69 2.45 30.90
N PRO A 130 4.71 3.01 31.58
CA PRO A 130 5.26 4.33 31.27
C PRO A 130 5.93 4.43 29.89
N CYS A 131 5.87 5.61 29.28
CA CYS A 131 6.71 6.00 28.15
C CYS A 131 7.71 7.09 28.58
N GLY A 132 8.87 7.14 27.90
CA GLY A 132 9.92 8.11 28.21
C GLY A 132 9.55 9.58 27.91
N ASP A 133 8.49 9.80 27.12
CA ASP A 133 7.94 11.12 26.81
C ASP A 133 7.04 11.69 27.92
N GLY A 134 6.80 10.93 29.00
CA GLY A 134 5.91 11.28 30.11
C GLY A 134 4.45 10.85 29.93
N GLY A 135 4.14 10.12 28.85
CA GLY A 135 2.90 9.39 28.65
C GLY A 135 2.95 7.95 29.16
N TYR A 136 2.10 7.09 28.59
CA TYR A 136 2.10 5.66 28.86
C TYR A 136 1.62 4.86 27.64
N TRP A 137 2.23 3.69 27.41
CA TRP A 137 1.86 2.75 26.35
C TRP A 137 0.71 1.83 26.78
N LEU A 138 0.47 1.69 28.09
CA LEU A 138 -0.60 0.88 28.67
C LEU A 138 -1.28 1.57 29.85
N ILE A 139 -2.60 1.43 29.92
CA ILE A 139 -3.39 1.66 31.12
C ILE A 139 -4.36 0.50 31.32
N ALA A 140 -4.42 -0.04 32.53
CA ALA A 140 -5.32 -1.12 32.88
C ALA A 140 -6.08 -0.80 34.17
N LEU A 141 -7.35 -1.20 34.22
CA LEU A 141 -8.23 -0.99 35.38
C LEU A 141 -8.94 -2.29 35.74
N ARG A 142 -9.02 -2.54 37.05
CA ARG A 142 -9.82 -3.62 37.64
C ARG A 142 -11.29 -3.26 37.81
N ARG A 143 -11.59 -1.96 37.93
CA ARG A 143 -12.94 -1.44 38.14
C ARG A 143 -13.07 -0.04 37.56
N ARG A 144 -14.30 0.42 37.38
CA ARG A 144 -14.60 1.79 36.92
C ARG A 144 -13.98 2.81 37.87
N ALA A 145 -13.26 3.75 37.31
CA ALA A 145 -12.64 4.85 38.03
C ALA A 145 -12.46 6.08 37.14
N GLU A 146 -12.65 7.26 37.71
CA GLU A 146 -12.50 8.55 37.02
C GLU A 146 -11.05 9.06 37.11
N VAL A 147 -10.11 8.28 36.57
CA VAL A 147 -8.67 8.62 36.57
C VAL A 147 -8.21 9.41 35.35
N LEU A 148 -9.09 9.56 34.35
CA LEU A 148 -8.77 10.14 33.04
C LEU A 148 -9.28 11.57 32.85
N ALA A 149 -10.06 12.08 33.80
CA ALA A 149 -10.72 13.38 33.68
C ALA A 149 -9.76 14.54 33.99
N GLY A 150 -9.82 15.58 33.15
CA GLY A 150 -9.05 16.82 33.35
C GLY A 150 -7.53 16.64 33.21
N ILE A 151 -7.09 15.65 32.44
CA ILE A 151 -5.68 15.48 32.07
C ILE A 151 -5.41 16.31 30.80
N GLU A 152 -4.31 17.04 30.80
CA GLU A 152 -3.79 17.69 29.60
C GLU A 152 -3.07 16.65 28.72
N TRP A 153 -3.76 16.16 27.68
CA TRP A 153 -3.24 15.10 26.82
C TRP A 153 -2.15 15.58 25.85
N GLY A 154 -1.10 14.76 25.70
CA GLY A 154 -0.01 15.00 24.74
C GLY A 154 1.18 15.77 25.29
N GLY A 155 1.27 15.93 26.61
CA GLY A 155 2.42 16.52 27.30
C GLY A 155 3.12 15.54 28.26
N PRO A 156 4.29 15.93 28.80
CA PRO A 156 5.12 15.06 29.65
C PRO A 156 4.57 14.84 31.07
N SER A 157 3.48 15.50 31.42
CA SER A 157 2.82 15.39 32.72
C SER A 157 1.67 14.37 32.74
N VAL A 158 1.37 13.70 31.61
CA VAL A 158 0.21 12.80 31.50
C VAL A 158 0.29 11.66 32.51
N LEU A 159 1.43 10.99 32.63
CA LEU A 159 1.66 9.90 33.57
C LEU A 159 1.51 10.36 35.03
N SER A 160 2.21 11.43 35.40
CA SER A 160 2.20 11.95 36.77
C SER A 160 0.83 12.49 37.18
N ALA A 161 0.11 13.15 36.28
CA ALA A 161 -1.26 13.59 36.49
C ALA A 161 -2.20 12.39 36.68
N THR A 162 -2.08 11.34 35.87
CA THR A 162 -2.93 10.13 35.99
C THR A 162 -2.70 9.42 37.33
N LEU A 163 -1.44 9.26 37.75
CA LEU A 163 -1.11 8.71 39.07
C LEU A 163 -1.63 9.59 40.23
N GLY A 164 -1.58 10.91 40.07
CA GLY A 164 -2.20 11.86 41.00
C GLY A 164 -3.70 11.63 41.14
N ARG A 165 -4.43 11.49 40.02
CA ARG A 165 -5.87 11.18 40.03
C ARG A 165 -6.19 9.85 40.70
N ALA A 166 -5.39 8.81 40.44
CA ALA A 166 -5.57 7.52 41.09
C ALA A 166 -5.39 7.61 42.61
N LYS A 167 -4.40 8.38 43.07
CA LYS A 167 -4.20 8.65 44.50
C LYS A 167 -5.37 9.43 45.12
N GLU A 168 -5.87 10.46 44.44
CA GLU A 168 -7.07 11.22 44.86
C GLU A 168 -8.32 10.33 44.97
N ALA A 169 -8.46 9.36 44.06
CA ALA A 169 -9.53 8.38 44.05
C ALA A 169 -9.33 7.21 45.03
N GLY A 170 -8.22 7.18 45.79
CA GLY A 170 -7.90 6.12 46.75
C GLY A 170 -7.60 4.76 46.12
N LEU A 171 -7.09 4.75 44.88
CA LEU A 171 -6.77 3.53 44.13
C LEU A 171 -5.33 3.09 44.37
N ALA A 172 -5.11 1.79 44.52
CA ALA A 172 -3.78 1.21 44.47
C ALA A 172 -3.29 1.17 43.02
N ALA A 173 -2.21 1.90 42.71
CA ALA A 173 -1.65 2.00 41.37
C ALA A 173 -0.27 1.33 41.29
N GLY A 174 -0.08 0.46 40.31
CA GLY A 174 1.21 -0.13 39.93
C GLY A 174 1.75 0.42 38.61
N THR A 175 3.05 0.25 38.38
CA THR A 175 3.72 0.63 37.13
C THR A 175 4.53 -0.54 36.59
N LEU A 176 4.48 -0.74 35.27
CA LEU A 176 5.31 -1.70 34.54
C LEU A 176 6.62 -1.07 34.08
N THR A 177 7.44 -1.88 33.39
CA THR A 177 8.65 -1.42 32.74
C THR A 177 8.35 -0.33 31.69
N GLU A 178 9.14 0.74 31.72
CA GLU A 178 9.08 1.82 30.73
C GLU A 178 9.47 1.32 29.33
N LYS A 179 8.76 1.77 28.29
CA LYS A 179 9.08 1.47 26.90
C LYS A 179 9.05 2.73 26.02
N GLN A 180 9.77 2.68 24.91
CA GLN A 180 9.84 3.77 23.94
C GLN A 180 8.74 3.64 22.88
N ASP A 181 8.05 4.75 22.62
CA ASP A 181 7.14 4.94 21.50
C ASP A 181 7.88 5.45 20.26
N ILE A 182 7.28 5.28 19.07
CA ILE A 182 7.93 5.59 17.80
C ILE A 182 7.22 6.78 17.15
N ASP A 183 7.72 8.00 17.34
CA ASP A 183 7.06 9.22 16.90
C ASP A 183 7.95 10.16 16.08
N GLU A 184 9.26 10.14 16.30
CA GLU A 184 10.25 10.96 15.61
C GLU A 184 11.15 10.14 14.68
N PRO A 185 11.78 10.77 13.66
CA PRO A 185 12.68 10.08 12.75
C PRO A 185 13.81 9.30 13.42
N GLY A 186 14.28 9.76 14.59
CA GLY A 186 15.30 9.08 15.38
C GLY A 186 14.83 7.76 15.98
N ASP A 187 13.53 7.63 16.27
CA ASP A 187 12.97 6.42 16.89
C ASP A 187 12.90 5.25 15.89
N LEU A 188 12.98 5.53 14.58
CA LEU A 188 12.94 4.49 13.55
C LEU A 188 14.02 3.43 13.74
N ASP A 189 15.17 3.79 14.34
CA ASP A 189 16.28 2.87 14.58
C ASP A 189 15.96 1.80 15.64
N CYS A 190 14.94 2.04 16.48
CA CYS A 190 14.43 1.06 17.44
C CYS A 190 13.50 0.02 16.81
N LEU A 191 13.13 0.17 15.53
CA LEU A 191 12.25 -0.77 14.84
C LEU A 191 13.03 -2.03 14.39
N PRO A 192 12.52 -3.25 14.65
CA PRO A 192 13.15 -4.48 14.17
C PRO A 192 13.17 -4.60 12.64
N TRP A 193 12.41 -3.75 11.94
CA TRP A 193 12.31 -3.68 10.48
C TRP A 193 12.70 -2.29 9.94
N VAL A 194 13.59 -1.58 10.62
CA VAL A 194 14.08 -0.23 10.24
C VAL A 194 14.51 -0.13 8.78
N GLU A 195 15.27 -1.11 8.27
CA GLU A 195 15.70 -1.09 6.87
C GLU A 195 14.52 -1.08 5.91
N ALA A 196 13.47 -1.84 6.22
CA ALA A 196 12.26 -1.82 5.43
C ALA A 196 11.57 -0.45 5.55
N ALA A 197 11.48 0.11 6.77
CA ALA A 197 10.87 1.43 7.01
C ALA A 197 11.50 2.53 6.16
N ARG A 198 12.83 2.50 5.99
CA ARG A 198 13.60 3.49 5.22
C ARG A 198 13.56 3.27 3.70
N ARG A 199 13.06 2.14 3.20
CA ARG A 199 12.90 1.89 1.76
C ARG A 199 11.69 2.66 1.21
N PRO A 200 11.74 3.11 -0.06
CA PRO A 200 10.56 3.61 -0.75
C PRO A 200 9.40 2.62 -0.62
N TYR A 201 8.18 3.13 -0.48
CA TYR A 201 7.02 2.24 -0.49
C TYR A 201 6.80 1.67 -1.88
N LEU A 202 6.93 2.52 -2.90
CA LEU A 202 6.62 2.22 -4.29
C LEU A 202 7.81 2.48 -5.22
N SER A 203 8.02 1.58 -6.17
CA SER A 203 8.94 1.76 -7.29
C SER A 203 8.16 1.79 -8.60
N VAL A 204 8.21 2.91 -9.32
CA VAL A 204 7.68 3.00 -10.68
C VAL A 204 8.79 2.66 -11.67
N ILE A 205 8.59 1.60 -12.44
CA ILE A 205 9.53 1.08 -13.43
C ILE A 205 9.01 1.44 -14.82
N VAL A 206 9.82 2.17 -15.58
CA VAL A 206 9.47 2.69 -16.90
C VAL A 206 10.41 2.10 -17.96
N PRO A 207 10.04 1.02 -18.66
CA PRO A 207 10.78 0.58 -19.85
C PRO A 207 10.67 1.65 -20.95
N ALA A 208 11.80 2.02 -21.55
CA ALA A 208 11.88 3.08 -22.56
C ALA A 208 12.81 2.68 -23.71
N LEU A 209 12.44 3.05 -24.93
CA LEU A 209 13.27 2.95 -26.13
C LEU A 209 12.82 4.02 -27.13
N ASN A 210 13.63 5.04 -27.35
CA ASN A 210 13.37 6.16 -28.25
C ASN A 210 12.06 6.92 -27.95
N GLU A 211 11.89 7.32 -26.68
CA GLU A 211 10.70 8.00 -26.14
C GLU A 211 11.01 9.43 -25.65
N GLN A 212 11.96 10.12 -26.28
CA GLN A 212 12.39 11.48 -25.88
C GLN A 212 11.22 12.48 -25.79
N ALA A 213 10.16 12.28 -26.57
CA ALA A 213 9.02 13.18 -26.63
C ALA A 213 8.08 13.10 -25.41
N THR A 214 8.04 11.96 -24.70
CA THR A 214 7.06 11.74 -23.62
C THR A 214 7.70 11.40 -22.27
N ILE A 215 8.94 10.91 -22.26
CA ILE A 215 9.57 10.35 -21.06
C ILE A 215 9.60 11.33 -19.89
N GLN A 216 9.85 12.63 -20.13
CA GLN A 216 9.87 13.63 -19.06
C GLN A 216 8.51 13.77 -18.37
N GLN A 217 7.42 13.75 -19.14
CA GLN A 217 6.07 13.87 -18.60
C GLN A 217 5.66 12.61 -17.82
N ALA A 218 6.01 11.42 -18.35
CA ALA A 218 5.78 10.16 -17.66
C ALA A 218 6.51 10.13 -16.32
N VAL A 219 7.81 10.45 -16.30
CA VAL A 219 8.61 10.55 -15.06
C VAL A 219 8.04 11.59 -14.11
N ALA A 220 7.71 12.79 -14.59
CA ALA A 220 7.13 13.83 -13.76
C ALA A 220 5.81 13.40 -13.10
N SER A 221 4.93 12.71 -13.84
CA SER A 221 3.65 12.19 -13.30
C SER A 221 3.85 11.06 -12.27
N ALA A 222 4.95 10.32 -12.38
CA ALA A 222 5.27 9.22 -11.48
C ALA A 222 5.99 9.67 -10.21
N ARG A 223 6.55 10.88 -10.15
CA ARG A 223 7.25 11.35 -8.97
C ARG A 223 6.30 11.64 -7.81
N GLY A 224 6.77 11.36 -6.60
CA GLY A 224 6.06 11.62 -5.35
C GLY A 224 6.94 11.28 -4.14
N GLU A 225 6.55 11.75 -2.96
CA GLU A 225 7.26 11.40 -1.72
C GLU A 225 7.16 9.90 -1.42
N GLY A 226 8.29 9.28 -1.06
CA GLY A 226 8.33 7.84 -0.79
C GLY A 226 8.17 6.95 -2.04
N VAL A 227 8.21 7.54 -3.24
CA VAL A 227 8.21 6.83 -4.52
C VAL A 227 9.58 6.98 -5.19
N GLU A 228 10.14 5.87 -5.66
CA GLU A 228 11.28 5.91 -6.58
C GLU A 228 10.82 5.67 -8.02
N VAL A 229 11.45 6.36 -8.97
CA VAL A 229 11.20 6.17 -10.41
C VAL A 229 12.48 5.62 -11.06
N VAL A 230 12.36 4.47 -11.70
CA VAL A 230 13.45 3.77 -12.39
C VAL A 230 13.10 3.68 -13.87
N VAL A 231 13.84 4.40 -14.72
CA VAL A 231 13.71 4.31 -16.17
C VAL A 231 14.73 3.31 -16.69
N VAL A 232 14.29 2.35 -17.50
CA VAL A 232 15.15 1.31 -18.06
C VAL A 232 15.21 1.49 -19.57
N ASP A 233 16.30 2.08 -20.02
CA ASP A 233 16.59 2.36 -21.42
C ASP A 233 17.07 1.10 -22.13
N GLY A 234 16.38 0.71 -23.21
CA GLY A 234 16.67 -0.45 -24.05
C GLY A 234 17.74 -0.24 -25.11
N GLY A 235 18.53 0.84 -25.01
CA GLY A 235 19.51 1.25 -26.01
C GLY A 235 18.96 2.31 -26.96
N SER A 236 18.39 3.38 -26.41
CA SER A 236 17.88 4.50 -27.21
C SER A 236 19.00 5.20 -27.98
N ASP A 237 18.70 5.67 -29.19
CA ASP A 237 19.59 6.48 -30.04
C ASP A 237 19.25 7.99 -30.00
N ASP A 238 18.30 8.37 -29.15
CA ASP A 238 17.86 9.74 -28.91
C ASP A 238 18.14 10.21 -27.46
N ALA A 239 17.64 11.39 -27.10
CA ALA A 239 17.86 11.99 -25.78
C ALA A 239 17.04 11.33 -24.64
N THR A 240 16.38 10.18 -24.84
CA THR A 240 15.48 9.56 -23.84
C THR A 240 16.11 9.39 -22.47
N ALA A 241 17.31 8.81 -22.41
CA ALA A 241 18.01 8.54 -21.16
C ALA A 241 18.40 9.83 -20.41
N GLU A 242 18.87 10.84 -21.15
CA GLU A 242 19.29 12.13 -20.59
C GLU A 242 18.08 12.89 -20.04
N LEU A 243 16.99 12.95 -20.80
CA LEU A 243 15.75 13.62 -20.41
C LEU A 243 15.09 12.94 -19.21
N ALA A 244 15.15 11.60 -19.12
CA ALA A 244 14.69 10.85 -17.96
C ALA A 244 15.47 11.19 -16.68
N ALA A 245 16.80 11.26 -16.78
CA ALA A 245 17.66 11.63 -15.66
C ALA A 245 17.41 13.08 -15.20
N GLN A 246 17.27 14.01 -16.14
CA GLN A 246 16.93 15.41 -15.86
C GLN A 246 15.57 15.55 -15.16
N ALA A 247 14.60 14.71 -15.53
CA ALA A 247 13.30 14.66 -14.86
C ALA A 247 13.35 14.03 -13.45
N GLY A 248 14.51 13.50 -13.03
CA GLY A 248 14.77 12.96 -11.69
C GLY A 248 14.55 11.46 -11.53
N ALA A 249 14.51 10.70 -12.64
CA ALA A 249 14.51 9.24 -12.57
C ALA A 249 15.93 8.67 -12.41
N ARG A 250 16.03 7.51 -11.77
CA ARG A 250 17.22 6.67 -11.87
C ARG A 250 17.20 5.94 -13.20
N VAL A 251 18.22 6.12 -14.04
CA VAL A 251 18.28 5.52 -15.37
C VAL A 251 19.19 4.29 -15.38
N LEU A 252 18.71 3.20 -15.97
CA LEU A 252 19.45 1.97 -16.22
C LEU A 252 19.50 1.71 -17.72
N ARG A 253 20.56 1.06 -18.21
CA ARG A 253 20.68 0.64 -19.61
C ARG A 253 20.69 -0.87 -19.72
N THR A 254 20.00 -1.39 -20.72
CA THR A 254 19.85 -2.83 -20.99
C THR A 254 19.79 -3.09 -22.49
N SER A 255 19.81 -4.37 -22.88
CA SER A 255 19.46 -4.77 -24.24
C SER A 255 17.97 -4.47 -24.53
N PRO A 256 17.59 -4.29 -25.81
CA PRO A 256 16.20 -4.06 -26.17
C PRO A 256 15.32 -5.27 -25.82
N GLY A 257 14.12 -5.00 -25.34
CA GLY A 257 13.15 -6.03 -24.95
C GLY A 257 12.34 -5.57 -23.74
N ARG A 258 11.02 -5.45 -23.89
CA ARG A 258 10.16 -4.90 -22.82
C ARG A 258 10.21 -5.74 -21.54
N ALA A 259 10.15 -7.06 -21.66
CA ALA A 259 10.27 -7.97 -20.51
C ALA A 259 11.64 -7.85 -19.83
N VAL A 260 12.73 -7.82 -20.62
CA VAL A 260 14.10 -7.64 -20.12
C VAL A 260 14.24 -6.33 -19.35
N GLN A 261 13.72 -5.23 -19.90
CA GLN A 261 13.74 -3.92 -19.26
C GLN A 261 12.93 -3.91 -17.96
N MET A 262 11.70 -4.44 -17.97
CA MET A 262 10.85 -4.51 -16.77
C MET A 262 11.48 -5.36 -15.66
N ASN A 263 12.03 -6.53 -16.00
CA ASN A 263 12.70 -7.41 -15.03
C ASN A 263 13.98 -6.77 -14.47
N SER A 264 14.78 -6.12 -15.32
CA SER A 264 16.01 -5.43 -14.89
C SER A 264 15.68 -4.25 -13.98
N GLY A 265 14.63 -3.50 -14.30
CA GLY A 265 14.12 -2.42 -13.45
C GLY A 265 13.62 -2.94 -12.10
N ALA A 266 12.90 -4.05 -12.08
CA ALA A 266 12.42 -4.69 -10.86
C ALA A 266 13.57 -5.18 -9.96
N ALA A 267 14.61 -5.76 -10.55
CA ALA A 267 15.80 -6.21 -9.83
C ALA A 267 16.58 -5.04 -9.20
N ALA A 268 16.66 -3.89 -9.88
CA ALA A 268 17.38 -2.72 -9.38
C ALA A 268 16.55 -1.80 -8.46
N ALA A 269 15.23 -1.95 -8.48
CA ALA A 269 14.31 -1.22 -7.62
C ALA A 269 14.50 -1.60 -6.15
N ARG A 270 14.16 -0.70 -5.22
CA ARG A 270 14.20 -0.90 -3.76
C ARG A 270 12.82 -0.89 -3.10
N GLY A 271 11.79 -0.44 -3.81
CA GLY A 271 10.45 -0.28 -3.28
C GLY A 271 9.74 -1.60 -3.01
N ARG A 272 8.84 -1.59 -2.03
CA ARG A 272 8.08 -2.77 -1.56
C ARG A 272 7.02 -3.22 -2.57
N VAL A 273 6.40 -2.25 -3.23
CA VAL A 273 5.46 -2.45 -4.34
C VAL A 273 6.15 -1.99 -5.61
N LEU A 274 6.00 -2.78 -6.67
CA LEU A 274 6.48 -2.44 -8.01
C LEU A 274 5.28 -1.99 -8.86
N LEU A 275 5.44 -0.93 -9.64
CA LEU A 275 4.47 -0.46 -10.61
C LEU A 275 5.16 -0.32 -11.96
N PHE A 276 4.65 -1.00 -12.99
CA PHE A 276 5.18 -0.95 -14.35
C PHE A 276 4.39 0.06 -15.17
N LEU A 277 5.05 1.10 -15.66
CA LEU A 277 4.44 2.23 -16.37
C LEU A 277 5.05 2.37 -17.77
N HIS A 278 4.23 2.57 -18.80
CA HIS A 278 4.75 2.90 -20.13
C HIS A 278 5.30 4.32 -20.20
N ALA A 279 6.35 4.52 -21.01
CA ALA A 279 7.00 5.81 -21.22
C ALA A 279 6.10 6.90 -21.86
N ASP A 280 4.93 6.52 -22.37
CA ASP A 280 3.92 7.40 -22.97
C ASP A 280 2.64 7.51 -22.13
N THR A 281 2.69 7.05 -20.87
CA THR A 281 1.55 7.03 -19.96
C THR A 281 1.77 7.95 -18.77
N LEU A 282 0.73 8.68 -18.40
CA LEU A 282 0.71 9.59 -17.26
C LEU A 282 -0.10 8.99 -16.11
N LEU A 283 0.49 8.96 -14.92
CA LEU A 283 -0.20 8.55 -13.71
C LEU A 283 -1.08 9.71 -13.18
N PRO A 284 -2.28 9.41 -12.66
CA PRO A 284 -3.14 10.42 -12.06
C PRO A 284 -2.57 10.90 -10.72
N ALA A 285 -2.94 12.11 -10.29
CA ALA A 285 -2.65 12.54 -8.92
C ALA A 285 -3.28 11.59 -7.89
N GLY A 286 -2.60 11.36 -6.77
CA GLY A 286 -3.08 10.47 -5.72
C GLY A 286 -2.95 8.96 -6.02
N TYR A 287 -2.24 8.58 -7.09
CA TYR A 287 -2.12 7.17 -7.48
C TYR A 287 -1.39 6.33 -6.43
N GLY A 288 -0.39 6.90 -5.76
CA GLY A 288 0.41 6.22 -4.74
C GLY A 288 -0.43 5.85 -3.52
N GLU A 289 -1.24 6.78 -3.04
CA GLU A 289 -2.19 6.58 -1.94
C GLU A 289 -3.23 5.54 -2.33
N ALA A 290 -3.73 5.59 -3.57
CA ALA A 290 -4.73 4.64 -4.02
C ALA A 290 -4.13 3.22 -4.18
N VAL A 291 -2.85 3.09 -4.57
CA VAL A 291 -2.11 1.81 -4.57
C VAL A 291 -1.93 1.30 -3.14
N PHE A 292 -1.54 2.19 -2.21
CA PHE A 292 -1.39 1.86 -0.79
C PHE A 292 -2.71 1.35 -0.19
N GLU A 293 -3.81 2.07 -0.40
CA GLU A 293 -5.15 1.69 0.06
C GLU A 293 -5.62 0.35 -0.51
N ALA A 294 -5.27 0.04 -1.78
CA ALA A 294 -5.55 -1.26 -2.36
C ALA A 294 -4.75 -2.38 -1.68
N MET A 295 -3.47 -2.10 -1.37
CA MET A 295 -2.52 -3.02 -0.74
C MET A 295 -2.70 -3.21 0.76
N LEU A 296 -3.57 -2.42 1.42
CA LEU A 296 -3.97 -2.65 2.80
C LEU A 296 -4.76 -3.96 2.95
N ASP A 297 -5.47 -4.40 1.91
CA ASP A 297 -6.09 -5.72 1.91
C ASP A 297 -5.00 -6.79 1.75
N PRO A 298 -4.77 -7.66 2.75
CA PRO A 298 -3.73 -8.67 2.68
C PRO A 298 -3.97 -9.70 1.56
N LYS A 299 -5.22 -9.84 1.08
CA LYS A 299 -5.55 -10.74 -0.03
C LYS A 299 -5.17 -10.15 -1.39
N VAL A 300 -4.91 -8.85 -1.46
CA VAL A 300 -4.49 -8.17 -2.70
C VAL A 300 -2.99 -8.36 -2.88
N VAL A 301 -2.63 -9.00 -3.98
CA VAL A 301 -1.23 -9.28 -4.36
C VAL A 301 -0.70 -8.31 -5.42
N GLY A 302 -1.62 -7.65 -6.13
CA GLY A 302 -1.33 -6.71 -7.20
C GLY A 302 -2.61 -6.17 -7.81
N GLY A 303 -2.48 -5.45 -8.91
CA GLY A 303 -3.59 -4.79 -9.56
C GLY A 303 -3.17 -3.98 -10.77
N ALA A 304 -4.10 -3.19 -11.28
CA ALA A 304 -3.81 -2.16 -12.26
C ALA A 304 -4.65 -0.91 -12.00
N LEU A 305 -4.18 0.23 -12.53
CA LEU A 305 -4.96 1.45 -12.53
C LEU A 305 -6.12 1.35 -13.52
N GLY A 306 -7.09 2.26 -13.40
CA GLY A 306 -8.10 2.44 -14.42
C GLY A 306 -7.46 2.84 -15.74
N PHE A 307 -8.19 2.66 -16.85
CA PHE A 307 -7.71 3.04 -18.17
C PHE A 307 -8.41 4.32 -18.63
N SER A 308 -7.63 5.33 -19.01
CA SER A 308 -8.12 6.51 -19.72
C SER A 308 -7.21 6.85 -20.90
N THR A 309 -7.78 7.43 -21.93
CA THR A 309 -7.05 7.89 -23.11
C THR A 309 -7.26 9.38 -23.31
N ASP A 310 -6.27 10.03 -23.91
CA ASP A 310 -6.33 11.37 -24.46
C ASP A 310 -7.32 11.51 -25.65
N GLU A 311 -7.83 10.41 -26.20
CA GLU A 311 -8.90 10.42 -27.20
C GLU A 311 -10.30 10.50 -26.58
N GLY A 312 -11.09 11.47 -27.05
CA GLY A 312 -12.50 11.62 -26.72
C GLY A 312 -13.43 10.88 -27.68
N GLY A 313 -14.71 10.76 -27.31
CA GLY A 313 -15.76 10.18 -28.15
C GLY A 313 -16.50 9.02 -27.49
N TRP A 314 -17.71 8.74 -27.97
CA TRP A 314 -18.59 7.71 -27.39
C TRP A 314 -18.00 6.29 -27.52
N ALA A 315 -17.29 6.00 -28.63
CA ALA A 315 -16.63 4.71 -28.84
C ALA A 315 -15.54 4.44 -27.80
N MET A 316 -14.75 5.46 -27.42
CA MET A 316 -13.75 5.33 -26.37
C MET A 316 -14.39 5.17 -24.98
N ARG A 317 -15.54 5.78 -24.70
CA ARG A 317 -16.29 5.53 -23.46
C ARG A 317 -16.73 4.07 -23.34
N VAL A 318 -17.17 3.46 -24.44
CA VAL A 318 -17.51 2.03 -24.49
C VAL A 318 -16.27 1.16 -24.26
N VAL A 319 -15.14 1.50 -24.90
CA VAL A 319 -13.87 0.78 -24.69
C VAL A 319 -13.40 0.88 -23.23
N THR A 320 -13.40 2.07 -22.64
CA THR A 320 -13.06 2.28 -21.22
C THR A 320 -13.98 1.48 -20.29
N ALA A 321 -15.29 1.48 -20.55
CA ALA A 321 -16.25 0.71 -19.77
C ALA A 321 -16.02 -0.80 -19.88
N LEU A 322 -15.69 -1.31 -21.08
CA LEU A 322 -15.39 -2.73 -21.30
C LEU A 322 -14.05 -3.13 -20.67
N VAL A 323 -13.02 -2.29 -20.75
CA VAL A 323 -11.73 -2.52 -20.08
C VAL A 323 -11.92 -2.52 -18.57
N ALA A 324 -12.66 -1.55 -18.02
CA ALA A 324 -12.98 -1.52 -16.59
C ALA A 324 -13.80 -2.75 -16.16
N PHE A 325 -14.79 -3.17 -16.95
CA PHE A 325 -15.59 -4.37 -16.67
C PHE A 325 -14.72 -5.64 -16.69
N ARG A 326 -13.84 -5.81 -17.67
CA ARG A 326 -12.95 -6.98 -17.75
C ARG A 326 -11.92 -6.98 -16.64
N ALA A 327 -11.35 -5.83 -16.31
CA ALA A 327 -10.38 -5.72 -15.25
C ALA A 327 -11.08 -6.01 -13.89
N ASP A 328 -12.28 -5.48 -13.64
CA ASP A 328 -13.00 -5.68 -12.37
C ASP A 328 -13.61 -7.09 -12.25
N LYS A 329 -14.28 -7.60 -13.30
CA LYS A 329 -15.02 -8.87 -13.27
C LYS A 329 -14.23 -10.06 -13.75
N LEU A 330 -13.37 -9.85 -14.74
CA LEU A 330 -12.54 -10.91 -15.29
C LEU A 330 -11.11 -10.82 -14.81
N HIS A 331 -10.75 -9.97 -13.84
CA HIS A 331 -9.39 -9.73 -13.29
C HIS A 331 -8.23 -9.84 -14.30
N LEU A 332 -8.45 -9.45 -15.56
CA LEU A 332 -7.43 -9.41 -16.62
C LEU A 332 -7.13 -7.95 -16.96
N PRO A 333 -6.30 -7.25 -16.16
CA PRO A 333 -5.80 -5.96 -16.59
C PRO A 333 -4.87 -6.12 -17.77
N TYR A 334 -4.88 -5.16 -18.68
CA TYR A 334 -3.88 -5.05 -19.73
C TYR A 334 -2.63 -4.34 -19.19
N GLY A 335 -1.47 -4.59 -19.81
CA GLY A 335 -0.22 -3.99 -19.36
C GLY A 335 -0.19 -2.46 -19.44
N ASP A 336 -1.03 -1.85 -20.27
CA ASP A 336 -1.17 -0.39 -20.47
C ASP A 336 -1.90 0.32 -19.32
N GLN A 337 -2.41 -0.44 -18.36
CA GLN A 337 -3.15 0.08 -17.22
C GLN A 337 -2.26 0.38 -16.01
N GLY A 338 -0.94 0.34 -16.14
CA GLY A 338 -0.04 0.54 -15.00
C GLY A 338 -0.16 -0.60 -13.98
N VAL A 339 0.41 -1.76 -14.30
CA VAL A 339 0.31 -2.95 -13.43
C VAL A 339 1.15 -2.74 -12.18
N PHE A 340 0.56 -2.88 -11.00
CA PHE A 340 1.26 -2.85 -9.72
C PHE A 340 1.20 -4.20 -9.02
N VAL A 341 2.24 -4.55 -8.26
CA VAL A 341 2.39 -5.86 -7.64
C VAL A 341 3.31 -5.80 -6.42
N ARG A 342 3.04 -6.63 -5.41
CA ARG A 342 3.98 -6.81 -4.30
C ARG A 342 5.29 -7.37 -4.82
N ARG A 343 6.42 -6.78 -4.44
CA ARG A 343 7.75 -7.26 -4.82
C ARG A 343 7.92 -8.76 -4.57
N SER A 344 7.58 -9.22 -3.36
CA SER A 344 7.71 -10.63 -2.98
C SER A 344 6.94 -11.57 -3.90
N VAL A 345 5.77 -11.15 -4.37
CA VAL A 345 4.95 -11.93 -5.32
C VAL A 345 5.60 -11.90 -6.71
N PHE A 346 6.05 -10.74 -7.19
CA PHE A 346 6.75 -10.62 -8.46
C PHE A 346 7.99 -11.52 -8.53
N GLU A 347 8.80 -11.53 -7.47
CA GLU A 347 10.00 -12.36 -7.32
C GLU A 347 9.64 -13.85 -7.29
N SER A 348 8.62 -14.25 -6.51
CA SER A 348 8.15 -15.64 -6.45
C SER A 348 7.63 -16.18 -7.80
N LEU A 349 7.12 -15.28 -8.64
CA LEU A 349 6.61 -15.57 -9.97
C LEU A 349 7.71 -15.65 -11.05
N GLY A 350 8.96 -15.31 -10.70
CA GLY A 350 10.07 -15.23 -11.65
C GLY A 350 9.97 -14.05 -12.62
N GLY A 351 9.19 -13.02 -12.28
CA GLY A 351 8.99 -11.82 -13.10
C GLY A 351 8.19 -12.03 -14.40
N TYR A 352 8.46 -11.18 -15.39
CA TYR A 352 7.91 -11.30 -16.74
C TYR A 352 8.68 -12.34 -17.55
N ARG A 353 7.98 -13.16 -18.33
CA ARG A 353 8.64 -14.05 -19.29
C ARG A 353 9.23 -13.21 -20.43
N ASP A 354 10.41 -13.60 -20.91
CA ASP A 354 11.07 -12.94 -22.04
C ASP A 354 10.38 -13.30 -23.37
N TRP A 355 9.17 -12.80 -23.52
CA TRP A 355 8.33 -12.98 -24.69
C TRP A 355 8.24 -11.67 -25.47
N PRO A 356 8.29 -11.70 -26.81
CA PRO A 356 8.19 -10.48 -27.61
C PRO A 356 6.83 -9.76 -27.51
N VAL A 357 5.74 -10.51 -27.27
CA VAL A 357 4.36 -10.01 -27.13
C VAL A 357 3.58 -10.95 -26.21
N GLY A 358 2.74 -10.39 -25.33
CA GLY A 358 1.83 -11.14 -24.46
C GLY A 358 2.43 -11.47 -23.09
N GLU A 359 3.59 -10.90 -22.78
CA GLU A 359 4.25 -11.01 -21.49
C GLU A 359 3.39 -10.48 -20.33
N ASP A 360 2.58 -9.45 -20.60
CA ASP A 360 1.65 -8.84 -19.66
C ASP A 360 0.43 -9.73 -19.38
N LEU A 361 -0.12 -10.38 -20.41
CA LEU A 361 -1.21 -11.35 -20.27
C LEU A 361 -0.77 -12.57 -19.48
N ASP A 362 0.42 -13.10 -19.77
CA ASP A 362 1.01 -14.22 -19.03
C ASP A 362 1.24 -13.87 -17.56
N PHE A 363 1.82 -12.71 -17.30
CA PHE A 363 2.05 -12.24 -15.94
C PHE A 363 0.73 -12.03 -15.19
N ALA A 364 -0.26 -11.40 -15.80
CA ALA A 364 -1.58 -11.22 -15.21
C ALA A 364 -2.26 -12.57 -14.91
N ALA A 365 -2.16 -13.56 -15.81
CA ALA A 365 -2.71 -14.89 -15.58
C ALA A 365 -2.06 -15.58 -14.38
N ARG A 366 -0.72 -15.54 -14.27
CA ARG A 366 0.02 -16.11 -13.13
C ARG A 366 -0.26 -15.38 -11.82
N LEU A 367 -0.32 -14.04 -11.84
CA LEU A 367 -0.55 -13.21 -10.67
C LEU A 367 -1.89 -13.54 -9.98
N ARG A 368 -2.91 -13.87 -10.75
CA ARG A 368 -4.25 -14.22 -10.24
C ARG A 368 -4.29 -15.55 -9.50
N LEU A 369 -3.37 -16.45 -9.81
CA LEU A 369 -3.24 -17.72 -9.08
C LEU A 369 -2.65 -17.50 -7.68
N CYS A 370 -1.95 -16.38 -7.44
CA CYS A 370 -1.36 -16.04 -6.15
C CYS A 370 -2.32 -15.30 -5.21
N GLY A 371 -3.38 -14.65 -5.72
CA GLY A 371 -4.30 -13.90 -4.90
C GLY A 371 -5.20 -12.93 -5.66
N ARG A 372 -5.82 -11.99 -4.95
CA ARG A 372 -6.76 -11.02 -5.54
C ARG A 372 -5.99 -9.95 -6.31
N VAL A 373 -6.47 -9.68 -7.53
CA VAL A 373 -5.99 -8.56 -8.36
C VAL A 373 -7.00 -7.43 -8.28
N ALA A 374 -6.56 -6.29 -7.76
CA ALA A 374 -7.39 -5.10 -7.59
C ALA A 374 -7.40 -4.23 -8.87
N VAL A 375 -8.52 -3.57 -9.14
CA VAL A 375 -8.59 -2.56 -10.20
C VAL A 375 -9.00 -1.25 -9.60
N MET A 376 -8.19 -0.23 -9.86
CA MET A 376 -8.39 1.06 -9.23
C MET A 376 -9.31 1.94 -10.09
N PRO A 377 -10.17 2.75 -9.45
CA PRO A 377 -10.99 3.71 -10.17
C PRO A 377 -10.17 4.88 -10.73
N ALA A 378 -9.02 5.21 -10.13
CA ALA A 378 -8.10 6.22 -10.64
C ALA A 378 -7.45 5.72 -11.94
N ALA A 379 -7.60 6.47 -13.03
CA ALA A 379 -7.20 6.02 -14.35
C ALA A 379 -5.85 6.60 -14.80
N ALA A 380 -4.95 5.74 -15.26
CA ALA A 380 -3.75 6.13 -15.99
C ALA A 380 -4.15 6.66 -17.38
N ARG A 381 -3.52 7.74 -17.84
CA ARG A 381 -3.77 8.34 -19.15
C ARG A 381 -2.70 7.89 -20.13
N THR A 382 -3.06 6.97 -21.02
CA THR A 382 -2.17 6.40 -22.04
C THR A 382 -2.34 7.11 -23.39
N SER A 383 -1.28 7.23 -24.19
CA SER A 383 -1.35 7.82 -25.53
C SER A 383 -2.26 7.04 -26.48
N GLY A 384 -3.21 7.73 -27.09
CA GLY A 384 -4.07 7.24 -28.16
C GLY A 384 -3.37 6.98 -29.49
N ARG A 385 -2.03 7.14 -29.60
CA ARG A 385 -1.27 7.06 -30.86
C ARG A 385 -1.68 5.85 -31.72
N ARG A 386 -1.80 4.68 -31.11
CA ARG A 386 -2.25 3.45 -31.77
C ARG A 386 -3.71 3.48 -32.23
N TRP A 387 -4.58 4.07 -31.40
CA TRP A 387 -6.01 4.24 -31.68
C TRP A 387 -6.21 5.20 -32.88
N ARG A 388 -5.47 6.32 -32.95
CA ARG A 388 -5.39 7.20 -34.15
C ARG A 388 -4.85 6.49 -35.38
N GLU A 389 -3.78 5.72 -35.23
CA GLU A 389 -3.14 5.04 -36.36
C GLU A 389 -4.05 3.96 -36.95
N LEU A 390 -4.59 3.05 -36.13
CA LEU A 390 -5.26 1.84 -36.60
C LEU A 390 -6.79 1.91 -36.59
N GLY A 391 -7.38 2.88 -35.89
CA GLY A 391 -8.81 3.00 -35.64
C GLY A 391 -9.25 2.20 -34.41
N VAL A 392 -10.30 2.69 -33.74
CA VAL A 392 -10.73 2.19 -32.43
C VAL A 392 -11.17 0.73 -32.46
N TRP A 393 -12.15 0.41 -33.30
CA TRP A 393 -12.70 -0.95 -33.41
C TRP A 393 -11.68 -1.98 -33.88
N ARG A 394 -10.76 -1.55 -34.75
CA ARG A 394 -9.71 -2.43 -35.27
C ARG A 394 -8.69 -2.77 -34.19
N THR A 395 -8.25 -1.77 -33.41
CA THR A 395 -7.34 -1.98 -32.28
C THR A 395 -7.96 -2.88 -31.24
N MET A 396 -9.25 -2.66 -30.91
CA MET A 396 -9.99 -3.52 -30.00
C MET A 396 -10.08 -4.96 -30.51
N LEU A 397 -10.44 -5.18 -31.78
CA LEU A 397 -10.54 -6.52 -32.37
C LEU A 397 -9.18 -7.24 -32.35
N ILE A 398 -8.09 -6.56 -32.70
CA ILE A 398 -6.73 -7.12 -32.64
C ILE A 398 -6.37 -7.53 -31.22
N ASN A 399 -6.64 -6.69 -30.23
CA ASN A 399 -6.36 -7.00 -28.83
C ASN A 399 -7.18 -8.22 -28.36
N GLN A 400 -8.47 -8.32 -28.74
CA GLN A 400 -9.30 -9.49 -28.42
C GLN A 400 -8.82 -10.76 -29.13
N ILE A 401 -8.38 -10.67 -30.39
CA ILE A 401 -7.81 -11.81 -31.13
C ILE A 401 -6.52 -12.28 -30.47
N VAL A 402 -5.63 -11.37 -30.03
CA VAL A 402 -4.38 -11.73 -29.34
C VAL A 402 -4.68 -12.39 -28.00
N VAL A 403 -5.64 -11.88 -27.23
CA VAL A 403 -6.08 -12.52 -25.98
C VAL A 403 -6.66 -13.91 -26.25
N ALA A 404 -7.57 -14.05 -27.22
CA ALA A 404 -8.17 -15.34 -27.57
C ALA A 404 -7.10 -16.34 -28.05
N ALA A 405 -6.17 -15.91 -28.90
CA ALA A 405 -5.07 -16.73 -29.39
C ALA A 405 -4.16 -17.20 -28.24
N TYR A 406 -3.88 -16.35 -27.25
CA TYR A 406 -3.12 -16.74 -26.06
C TYR A 406 -3.84 -17.85 -25.28
N TRP A 407 -5.14 -17.70 -25.01
CA TRP A 407 -5.92 -18.73 -24.31
C TRP A 407 -6.09 -20.03 -25.10
N LEU A 408 -6.01 -19.97 -26.43
CA LEU A 408 -5.98 -21.13 -27.32
C LEU A 408 -4.59 -21.78 -27.43
N GLY A 409 -3.59 -21.32 -26.67
CA GLY A 409 -2.24 -21.89 -26.64
C GLY A 409 -1.35 -21.48 -27.82
N ALA A 410 -1.66 -20.36 -28.51
CA ALA A 410 -0.82 -19.88 -29.59
C ALA A 410 0.59 -19.50 -29.10
N SER A 411 1.60 -19.83 -29.91
CA SER A 411 3.00 -19.53 -29.57
C SER A 411 3.27 -18.01 -29.53
N PRO A 412 4.26 -17.53 -28.77
CA PRO A 412 4.63 -16.12 -28.73
C PRO A 412 4.97 -15.51 -30.10
N GLY A 413 5.51 -16.34 -31.01
CA GLY A 413 5.77 -15.96 -32.40
C GLY A 413 4.49 -15.69 -33.20
N ALA A 414 3.45 -16.50 -33.00
CA ALA A 414 2.13 -16.30 -33.63
C ALA A 414 1.42 -15.04 -33.08
N LEU A 415 1.52 -14.80 -31.77
CA LEU A 415 0.99 -13.57 -31.15
C LEU A 415 1.67 -12.31 -31.69
N ARG A 416 3.00 -12.33 -31.84
CA ARG A 416 3.76 -11.23 -32.47
C ARG A 416 3.34 -10.99 -33.91
N TRP A 417 3.12 -12.05 -34.69
CA TRP A 417 2.66 -11.93 -36.06
C TRP A 417 1.27 -11.27 -36.12
N LEU A 418 0.31 -11.75 -35.34
CA LEU A 418 -1.05 -11.19 -35.26
C LEU A 418 -1.05 -9.73 -34.82
N TYR A 419 -0.24 -9.38 -33.82
CA TYR A 419 -0.17 -8.02 -33.27
C TYR A 419 0.49 -7.02 -34.24
N THR A 420 1.47 -7.44 -35.04
CA THR A 420 2.21 -6.56 -35.98
C THR A 420 1.66 -6.57 -37.42
N TRP A 421 0.83 -7.54 -37.78
CA TRP A 421 0.18 -7.67 -39.09
C TRP A 421 -0.51 -6.38 -39.60
N PRO A 422 -1.22 -5.58 -38.77
CA PRO A 422 -1.87 -4.35 -39.21
C PRO A 422 -0.89 -3.26 -39.65
N ARG A 423 0.27 -3.14 -38.98
CA ARG A 423 1.33 -2.18 -39.33
C ARG A 423 2.09 -2.61 -40.58
N ARG A 424 2.39 -3.92 -40.71
CA ARG A 424 3.06 -4.48 -41.90
C ARG A 424 2.25 -4.28 -43.17
N ARG A 425 0.92 -4.45 -43.14
CA ARG A 425 0.04 -4.20 -44.30
C ARG A 425 0.01 -2.73 -44.74
N ARG A 426 0.21 -1.76 -43.84
CA ARG A 426 0.29 -0.33 -44.22
C ARG A 426 1.65 0.06 -44.78
N LEU A 427 2.74 -0.45 -44.21
CA LEU A 427 4.08 -0.29 -44.76
C LEU A 427 4.18 -0.93 -46.16
N ALA A 428 3.62 -2.12 -46.36
CA ALA A 428 3.52 -2.76 -47.67
C ALA A 428 2.67 -1.97 -48.69
N ARG A 429 1.63 -1.23 -48.24
CA ARG A 429 0.84 -0.32 -49.10
C ARG A 429 1.53 1.02 -49.38
N ARG A 430 2.48 1.45 -48.54
CA ARG A 430 3.29 2.67 -48.75
C ARG A 430 4.54 2.41 -49.59
N CYS A 431 5.11 1.20 -49.52
CA CYS A 431 6.32 0.81 -50.25
C CYS A 431 6.05 -0.07 -51.48
N GLY A 432 4.79 -0.30 -51.84
CA GLY A 432 4.39 -1.23 -52.91
C GLY A 432 3.44 -0.59 -53.92
N GLY A 433 3.95 0.38 -54.67
CA GLY A 433 3.61 0.49 -56.09
C GLY A 433 4.54 -0.47 -56.84
N SER A 434 3.92 -1.44 -57.54
CA SER A 434 4.49 -2.51 -58.39
C SER A 434 5.32 -3.61 -57.71
N LEU A 435 4.84 -4.84 -57.99
CA LEU A 435 5.40 -6.16 -57.73
C LEU A 435 6.74 -6.39 -58.44
#